data_AF-A0A940R8W0-F1
#
_entry.id   AF-A0A940R8W0-F1
#
_cell.length_a   1.000
_cell.length_b   1.000
_cell.length_c   1.000
_cell.angle_alpha   90.00
_cell.angle_beta   90.00
_cell.angle_gamma   90.00
#
_symmetry.space_group_name_H-M   'P 1'
#
loop_
_entity.id
_entity.type
_entity.pdbx_description
1 polymer ?
#
loop_
_entity_poly.entity_id
_entity_poly.type
_entity_poly.pdbx_seq_one_letter_code
_entity_poly.pdbx_strand_id
1 'polypeptide(L)'
;MEPQVTDYLSCTDYLRDYYLFRKGKNKNFSYESWSREIGYSHRSNLRLAVKGDRGLSTQLEKCIEQKIIKTVHQVRYFRLLCEIQRTKSLDKKSALQKKAMALQKYRTKTVGTDQG
;
A
#
# COMPACT_ATOMS: atom_id res chain seq x y z
N MET A 1 7.04 -14.81 1.87
CA MET A 1 6.65 -13.99 3.04
C MET A 1 5.53 -13.04 2.65
N GLU A 2 4.66 -12.61 3.57
CA GLU A 2 3.61 -11.61 3.28
C GLU A 2 4.25 -10.21 3.14
N PRO A 3 4.05 -9.50 2.00
CA PRO A 3 4.58 -8.16 1.79
C PRO A 3 4.14 -7.18 2.87
N GLN A 4 5.08 -6.41 3.43
CA GLN A 4 4.78 -5.34 4.37
C GLN A 4 4.91 -4.00 3.66
N VAL A 5 3.88 -3.14 3.76
CA VAL A 5 3.85 -1.85 3.05
C VAL A 5 5.07 -0.96 3.35
N THR A 6 5.64 -1.07 4.55
CA THR A 6 6.81 -0.31 5.00
C THR A 6 8.14 -0.74 4.36
N ASP A 7 8.15 -1.84 3.60
CA ASP A 7 9.29 -2.27 2.78
C ASP A 7 9.33 -1.57 1.40
N TYR A 8 8.28 -0.81 1.06
CA TYR A 8 8.10 -0.24 -0.27
C TYR A 8 8.24 1.28 -0.27
N LEU A 9 8.67 1.83 -1.40
CA LEU A 9 8.69 3.28 -1.68
C LEU A 9 7.55 3.72 -2.60
N SER A 10 6.69 2.77 -3.00
CA SER A 10 5.66 2.93 -4.01
C SER A 10 4.41 2.13 -3.61
N CYS A 11 3.24 2.80 -3.61
CA CYS A 11 1.96 2.12 -3.35
C CYS A 11 1.72 1.02 -4.39
N THR A 12 2.04 1.27 -5.66
CA THR A 12 1.84 0.30 -6.75
C THR A 12 2.69 -0.96 -6.55
N ASP A 13 3.97 -0.82 -6.21
CA ASP A 13 4.85 -1.98 -6.06
C ASP A 13 4.42 -2.86 -4.88
N TYR A 14 4.01 -2.23 -3.77
CA TYR A 14 3.40 -2.95 -2.65
C TYR A 14 2.15 -3.74 -3.07
N LEU A 15 1.22 -3.10 -3.78
CA LEU A 15 -0.02 -3.76 -4.21
C LEU A 15 0.23 -4.89 -5.22
N ARG A 16 1.23 -4.74 -6.09
CA ARG A 16 1.65 -5.78 -7.04
C ARG A 16 2.16 -7.00 -6.31
N ASP A 17 3.09 -6.81 -5.37
CA ASP A 17 3.65 -7.93 -4.62
C ASP A 17 2.61 -8.57 -3.70
N TYR A 18 1.74 -7.76 -3.09
CA TYR A 18 0.62 -8.27 -2.30
C TYR A 18 -0.31 -9.14 -3.14
N TYR A 19 -0.66 -8.69 -4.35
CA TYR A 19 -1.47 -9.47 -5.28
C TYR A 19 -0.80 -10.79 -5.67
N LEU A 20 0.49 -10.75 -6.05
CA LEU A 20 1.25 -11.94 -6.44
C LEU A 20 1.38 -12.93 -5.29
N PHE A 21 1.63 -12.45 -4.07
CA PHE A 21 1.64 -13.26 -2.85
C PHE A 21 0.30 -13.98 -2.64
N ARG A 22 -0.81 -13.24 -2.71
CA ARG A 22 -2.17 -13.81 -2.55
C ARG A 22 -2.50 -14.79 -3.66
N LYS A 23 -2.11 -14.49 -4.90
CA LYS A 23 -2.28 -15.37 -6.07
C LYS A 23 -1.48 -16.66 -5.96
N GLY A 24 -0.27 -16.58 -5.42
CA GLY A 24 0.57 -17.75 -5.14
C GLY A 24 -0.03 -18.66 -4.08
N LYS A 25 -0.71 -18.09 -3.07
CA LYS A 25 -1.43 -18.86 -2.04
C LYS A 25 -2.76 -19.43 -2.50
N ASN A 26 -3.48 -18.70 -3.35
CA ASN A 26 -4.78 -19.12 -3.85
C ASN A 26 -4.84 -18.90 -5.37
N LYS A 27 -4.79 -19.99 -6.13
CA LYS A 27 -4.86 -19.96 -7.61
C LYS A 27 -6.15 -19.33 -8.14
N ASN A 28 -7.24 -19.35 -7.38
CA ASN A 28 -8.52 -18.72 -7.75
C ASN A 28 -8.58 -17.23 -7.40
N PHE A 29 -7.59 -16.70 -6.68
CA PHE A 29 -7.50 -15.27 -6.41
C PHE A 29 -7.35 -14.51 -7.74
N SER A 30 -8.16 -13.48 -7.92
CA SER A 30 -8.18 -12.65 -9.12
C SER A 30 -8.47 -11.21 -8.72
N TYR A 31 -8.34 -10.27 -9.66
CA TYR A 31 -8.75 -8.89 -9.40
C TYR A 31 -10.24 -8.77 -9.02
N GLU A 32 -11.08 -9.68 -9.51
CA GLU A 32 -12.51 -9.71 -9.19
C GLU A 32 -12.77 -10.20 -7.76
N SER A 33 -12.17 -11.33 -7.38
CA SER A 33 -12.30 -11.82 -6.01
C SER A 33 -11.72 -10.82 -5.03
N TRP A 34 -10.58 -10.20 -5.38
CA TRP A 34 -9.93 -9.20 -4.54
C TRP A 34 -10.77 -7.93 -4.39
N SER A 35 -11.34 -7.41 -5.49
CA SER A 35 -12.19 -6.21 -5.41
C SER A 35 -13.41 -6.44 -4.53
N ARG A 36 -14.04 -7.62 -4.63
CA ARG A 36 -15.14 -8.02 -3.74
C ARG A 36 -14.70 -8.11 -2.28
N GLU A 37 -13.56 -8.76 -2.02
CA GLU A 37 -13.01 -8.92 -0.67
C GLU A 37 -12.74 -7.59 0.04
N ILE A 38 -12.16 -6.62 -0.68
CA ILE A 38 -11.88 -5.29 -0.12
C ILE A 38 -13.09 -4.34 -0.14
N GLY A 39 -14.25 -4.79 -0.62
CA GLY A 39 -15.45 -3.96 -0.75
C GLY A 39 -15.33 -2.84 -1.79
N TYR A 40 -14.55 -3.04 -2.86
CA TYR A 40 -14.36 -2.08 -3.93
C TYR A 40 -15.08 -2.51 -5.22
N SER A 41 -15.98 -1.67 -5.71
CA SER A 41 -16.82 -1.98 -6.88
C SER A 41 -16.07 -1.94 -8.22
N HIS A 42 -14.98 -1.16 -8.32
CA HIS A 42 -14.31 -0.90 -9.60
C HIS A 42 -13.09 -1.80 -9.84
N ARG A 43 -13.30 -3.09 -10.13
CA ARG A 43 -12.25 -4.07 -10.45
C ARG A 43 -11.19 -3.56 -11.43
N SER A 44 -11.59 -2.89 -12.49
CA SER A 44 -10.67 -2.37 -13.51
C SER A 44 -9.72 -1.31 -12.93
N ASN A 45 -10.21 -0.44 -12.04
CA ASN A 45 -9.38 0.55 -11.38
C ASN A 45 -8.38 -0.11 -10.42
N LEU A 46 -8.78 -1.14 -9.69
CA LEU A 46 -7.87 -1.94 -8.87
C LEU A 46 -6.75 -2.55 -9.73
N ARG A 47 -7.10 -3.17 -10.87
CA ARG A 47 -6.11 -3.73 -11.80
C ARG A 47 -5.13 -2.67 -12.32
N LEU A 48 -5.63 -1.51 -12.72
CA LEU A 48 -4.79 -0.41 -13.23
C LEU A 48 -3.86 0.14 -12.14
N ALA A 49 -4.34 0.26 -10.90
CA ALA A 49 -3.54 0.68 -9.75
C ALA A 49 -2.39 -0.30 -9.45
N VAL A 50 -2.68 -1.61 -9.54
CA VAL A 50 -1.70 -2.69 -9.33
C VAL A 50 -0.68 -2.75 -10.47
N LYS A 51 -1.10 -2.45 -11.70
CA LYS A 51 -0.19 -2.35 -12.85
C LYS A 51 0.69 -1.11 -12.80
N GLY A 52 0.21 -0.03 -12.20
CA GLY A 52 0.87 1.28 -12.19
C GLY A 52 0.38 2.22 -13.30
N ASP A 53 -0.58 1.78 -14.11
CA ASP A 53 -1.17 2.55 -15.20
C ASP A 53 -1.98 3.75 -14.67
N ARG A 54 -2.41 3.70 -13.41
CA ARG A 54 -3.08 4.80 -12.70
C ARG A 54 -2.68 4.85 -11.24
N GLY A 55 -2.65 6.06 -10.66
CA GLY A 55 -2.56 6.22 -9.21
C GLY A 55 -3.81 5.71 -8.49
N LEU A 56 -3.68 5.40 -7.20
CA LEU A 56 -4.82 4.94 -6.40
C LEU A 56 -5.83 6.08 -6.20
N SER A 57 -7.10 5.79 -6.51
CA SER A 57 -8.20 6.67 -6.09
C SER A 57 -8.32 6.68 -4.57
N THR A 58 -8.78 7.79 -4.00
CA THR A 58 -9.01 7.93 -2.55
C THR A 58 -9.94 6.84 -2.00
N GLN A 59 -10.93 6.40 -2.79
CA GLN A 59 -11.83 5.32 -2.38
C GLN A 59 -11.10 3.97 -2.30
N LEU A 60 -10.28 3.65 -3.31
CA LEU A 60 -9.50 2.42 -3.30
C LEU A 60 -8.49 2.42 -2.15
N GLU A 61 -7.81 3.53 -1.91
CA GLU A 61 -6.91 3.72 -0.78
C GLU A 61 -7.60 3.39 0.55
N LYS A 62 -8.78 3.96 0.81
CA LYS A 62 -9.58 3.65 2.01
C LYS A 62 -9.93 2.17 2.15
N CYS A 63 -10.36 1.52 1.05
CA CYS A 63 -10.66 0.09 1.06
C CYS A 63 -9.42 -0.75 1.44
N ILE A 64 -8.25 -0.42 0.88
CA ILE A 64 -7.00 -1.12 1.18
C ILE A 64 -6.59 -0.91 2.64
N GLU A 65 -6.63 0.33 3.14
CA GLU A 65 -6.31 0.66 4.53
C GLU A 65 -7.15 -0.14 5.52
N GLN A 66 -8.46 -0.23 5.28
CA GLN A 66 -9.39 -0.88 6.19
C GLN A 66 -9.30 -2.41 6.18
N LYS A 67 -8.88 -3.00 5.06
CA LYS A 67 -8.98 -4.46 4.84
C LYS A 67 -7.64 -5.19 4.82
N ILE A 68 -6.56 -4.49 4.52
CA ILE A 68 -5.24 -5.09 4.29
C ILE A 68 -4.22 -4.60 5.31
N ILE A 69 -4.24 -3.29 5.61
CA ILE A 69 -3.23 -2.67 6.45
C ILE A 69 -3.57 -2.91 7.92
N LYS A 70 -2.61 -3.44 8.69
CA LYS A 70 -2.89 -4.00 10.03
C LYS A 70 -2.66 -3.01 11.16
N THR A 71 -1.80 -2.00 10.95
CA THR A 71 -1.40 -1.06 12.02
C THR A 71 -1.55 0.39 11.62
N VAL A 72 -1.79 1.26 12.60
CA VAL A 72 -1.90 2.71 12.39
C VAL A 72 -0.63 3.28 11.75
N HIS A 73 0.54 2.76 12.13
CA HIS A 73 1.82 3.16 11.54
C HIS A 73 1.86 2.83 10.03
N GLN A 74 1.50 1.60 9.66
CA GLN A 74 1.43 1.20 8.26
C GLN A 74 0.39 2.01 7.48
N VAL A 75 -0.77 2.33 8.07
CA VAL A 75 -1.79 3.18 7.43
C VAL A 75 -1.23 4.56 7.14
N ARG A 76 -0.57 5.19 8.12
CA ARG A 76 0.05 6.52 7.92
C ARG A 76 1.11 6.49 6.83
N TYR A 77 1.94 5.45 6.80
CA TYR A 77 2.96 5.28 5.78
C TYR A 77 2.35 5.06 4.38
N PHE A 78 1.37 4.17 4.27
CA PHE A 78 0.66 3.88 3.01
C PHE A 78 0.01 5.13 2.42
N ARG A 79 -0.68 5.94 3.24
CA ARG A 79 -1.25 7.23 2.81
C ARG A 79 -0.22 8.16 2.20
N LEU A 80 0.94 8.29 2.85
CA LEU A 80 2.02 9.12 2.34
C LEU A 80 2.53 8.62 0.99
N LEU A 81 2.73 7.31 0.81
CA LEU A 81 3.14 6.75 -0.48
C LEU A 81 2.14 7.08 -1.59
N CYS A 82 0.85 6.96 -1.29
CA CYS A 82 -0.21 7.19 -2.27
C CYS A 82 -0.37 8.69 -2.57
N GLU A 83 -0.18 9.56 -1.57
CA GLU A 83 -0.13 11.02 -1.74
C GLU A 83 1.08 11.47 -2.56
N ILE A 84 2.26 10.90 -2.32
CA ILE A 84 3.49 11.14 -3.09
C ILE A 84 3.26 10.82 -4.57
N GLN A 85 2.57 9.72 -4.88
CA GLN A 85 2.30 9.30 -6.26
C GLN A 85 1.31 10.23 -6.99
N ARG A 86 0.36 10.84 -6.26
CA ARG A 86 -0.60 11.81 -6.83
C ARG A 86 -0.05 13.24 -6.93
N THR A 87 0.96 13.56 -6.13
CA THR A 87 1.50 14.92 -6.03
C THR A 87 2.38 15.27 -7.22
N LYS A 88 2.00 16.33 -7.96
CA LYS A 88 2.77 16.85 -9.10
C LYS A 88 3.84 17.88 -8.71
N SER A 89 3.63 18.61 -7.61
CA SER A 89 4.57 19.63 -7.13
C SER A 89 5.80 18.96 -6.52
N LEU A 90 6.99 19.33 -7.01
CA LEU A 90 8.25 18.77 -6.56
C LEU A 90 8.52 19.08 -5.06
N ASP A 91 8.23 20.31 -4.63
CA ASP A 91 8.43 20.73 -3.24
C ASP A 91 7.53 19.96 -2.28
N LYS A 92 6.25 19.83 -2.63
CA LYS A 92 5.29 19.04 -1.85
C LYS A 92 5.69 17.57 -1.81
N LYS A 93 6.11 17.01 -2.95
CA LYS A 93 6.57 15.62 -3.04
C LYS A 93 7.79 15.37 -2.14
N SER A 94 8.76 16.28 -2.16
CA SER A 94 9.95 16.22 -1.31
C SER A 94 9.61 16.28 0.18
N ALA A 95 8.67 17.15 0.58
CA ALA A 95 8.20 17.22 1.96
C ALA A 95 7.49 15.93 2.41
N LEU A 96 6.66 15.34 1.55
CA LEU A 96 5.97 14.07 1.84
C LEU A 96 6.96 12.89 1.92
N GLN A 97 7.95 12.84 1.04
CA GLN A 97 9.01 11.82 1.08
C GLN A 97 9.80 11.87 2.40
N LYS A 98 10.16 13.07 2.89
CA LYS A 98 10.81 13.23 4.19
C LYS A 98 9.95 12.67 5.33
N LYS A 99 8.64 12.93 5.32
CA LYS A 99 7.69 12.36 6.31
C LYS A 99 7.63 10.82 6.22
N ALA A 100 7.58 10.26 5.02
CA ALA A 100 7.54 8.82 4.81
C ALA A 100 8.81 8.15 5.33
N MET A 101 9.99 8.69 4.99
CA MET A 101 11.28 8.19 5.48
C MET A 101 11.39 8.24 7.00
N ALA A 102 10.88 9.30 7.64
CA ALA A 102 10.85 9.39 9.10
C ALA A 102 10.03 8.22 9.69
N LEU A 103 8.82 7.97 9.18
CA LEU A 103 8.00 6.83 9.63
C LEU A 103 8.68 5.49 9.39
N GLN A 104 9.35 5.29 8.26
CA GLN A 104 10.06 4.05 7.95
C GLN A 104 11.19 3.76 8.96
N LYS A 105 11.97 4.77 9.34
CA LYS A 105 13.07 4.66 10.32
C LYS A 105 12.60 4.27 11.73
N TYR A 106 11.37 4.61 12.12
CA TYR A 106 10.83 4.19 13.41
C TYR A 106 10.57 2.68 13.45
N ARG A 107 10.21 2.03 12.33
CA ARG A 107 10.05 0.57 12.26
C ARG A 107 11.36 -0.15 12.58
N THR A 108 12.49 0.33 12.04
CA THR A 108 13.80 -0.29 12.27
C THR A 108 14.31 -0.10 13.70
N LYS A 109 13.78 0.88 14.45
CA LYS A 109 14.15 1.09 15.86
C LYS A 109 13.29 0.27 16.84
N THR A 110 12.03 -0.03 16.50
CA THR A 110 11.11 -0.75 17.40
C THR A 110 11.15 -2.27 17.28
N VAL A 111 11.77 -2.82 16.23
CA VAL A 111 11.95 -4.29 16.08
C VAL A 111 13.10 -4.82 16.97
N GLY A 112 13.74 -3.97 17.77
CA GLY A 112 14.79 -4.35 18.73
C GLY A 112 14.30 -4.70 20.15
N THR A 113 13.00 -4.61 20.45
CA THR A 113 12.49 -4.78 21.81
C THR A 113 11.08 -5.37 21.81
N ASP A 114 10.94 -6.62 21.40
CA ASP A 114 9.78 -7.46 21.74
C ASP A 114 10.18 -8.93 21.60
N GLN A 115 11.11 -9.34 22.46
CA GLN A 115 11.22 -10.70 22.98
C GLN A 115 11.23 -10.57 24.50
N GLY A 116 10.07 -10.78 25.11
CA GLY A 116 9.83 -10.77 26.55
C GLY A 116 8.53 -11.48 26.85
#